data_AF-A0AAD8GYU0-F1
#
_entry.id   AF-A0AAD8GYU0-F1
#
_cell.length_a   1.000
_cell.length_b   1.000
_cell.length_c   1.000
_cell.angle_alpha   90.00
_cell.angle_beta   90.00
_cell.angle_gamma   90.00
#
_symmetry.space_group_name_H-M   'P 1'
#
loop_
_entity.id
_entity.type
_entity.pdbx_description
1 polymer ?
#
loop_
_entity_poly.entity_id
_entity_poly.type
_entity_poly.pdbx_seq_one_letter_code
_entity_poly.pdbx_strand_id
1 'polypeptide(L)'
;MDHFESPAIAFTSEGVFNARGRVLGESSVINAGFYSRVDPDFYKNSGINWDLKVVNHLYEWVKKAIVFQPELKSWQPAVRDSLIEAGVDPYIGCTLNHSVGTKIGGTRMGNRQVQRFSFNMLNP
;
A
#
# COMPACT_ATOMS: atom_id res chain seq x y z
N MET A 1 -2.24 28.99 -6.30
CA MET A 1 -1.11 28.16 -5.84
C MET A 1 -0.24 27.89 -7.04
N ASP A 2 1.05 28.15 -6.93
CA ASP A 2 1.97 27.98 -8.05
C ASP A 2 2.14 26.48 -8.35
N HIS A 3 1.92 26.07 -9.60
CA HIS A 3 1.94 24.65 -9.99
C HIS A 3 3.34 24.02 -9.88
N PHE A 4 4.37 24.81 -9.58
CA PHE A 4 5.76 24.37 -9.47
C PHE A 4 6.17 23.84 -8.09
N GLU A 5 5.41 24.10 -7.02
CA GLU A 5 5.77 23.66 -5.66
C GLU A 5 5.06 22.39 -5.15
N SER A 6 4.06 21.89 -5.89
CA SER A 6 3.35 20.68 -5.47
C SER A 6 4.17 19.40 -5.71
N PRO A 7 4.26 18.46 -4.73
CA PRO A 7 4.82 17.13 -4.93
C PRO A 7 3.91 16.22 -5.77
N ALA A 8 2.69 16.67 -6.09
CA ALA A 8 1.73 16.00 -6.95
C ALA A 8 1.45 16.84 -8.21
N ILE A 9 1.57 16.22 -9.39
CA ILE A 9 1.13 16.78 -10.67
C ILE A 9 -0.28 16.28 -10.95
N ALA A 10 -1.24 17.18 -11.09
CA ALA A 10 -2.59 16.86 -11.51
C ALA A 10 -2.68 16.63 -13.03
N PHE A 11 -3.55 15.72 -13.47
CA PHE A 11 -3.92 15.51 -14.87
C PHE A 11 -5.36 14.99 -14.96
N THR A 12 -5.94 15.06 -16.16
CA THR A 12 -7.29 14.55 -16.42
C THR A 12 -7.22 13.49 -17.52
N SER A 13 -7.87 12.35 -17.29
CA SER A 13 -8.02 11.27 -18.28
C SER A 13 -9.50 11.01 -18.48
N GLU A 14 -10.01 11.11 -19.71
CA GLU A 14 -11.41 10.82 -20.03
C GLU A 14 -12.44 11.59 -19.14
N GLY A 15 -12.07 12.79 -18.69
CA GLY A 15 -12.90 13.62 -17.80
C GLY A 15 -12.75 13.33 -16.30
N VAL A 16 -11.93 12.34 -15.91
CA VAL A 16 -11.64 12.00 -14.51
C VAL A 16 -10.33 12.64 -14.05
N PHE A 17 -10.38 13.39 -12.95
CA PHE A 17 -9.19 13.97 -12.32
C PHE A 17 -8.30 12.89 -11.68
N ASN A 18 -6.99 13.03 -11.88
CA ASN A 18 -5.98 12.12 -11.35
C ASN A 18 -4.70 12.90 -10.99
N ALA A 19 -3.79 12.27 -10.26
CA ALA A 19 -2.52 12.88 -9.87
C ALA A 19 -1.37 11.87 -9.87
N ARG A 20 -0.14 12.34 -10.13
CA ARG A 20 1.09 11.55 -10.07
C ARG A 20 2.18 12.28 -9.29
N GLY A 21 3.13 11.55 -8.72
CA GLY A 21 4.25 12.13 -7.99
C GLY A 21 5.16 12.99 -8.87
N ARG A 22 5.75 14.03 -8.26
CA ARG A 22 6.87 14.83 -8.77
C ARG A 22 7.76 15.22 -7.60
N VAL A 23 8.32 14.20 -6.97
CA VAL A 23 9.20 14.31 -5.80
C VAL A 23 10.02 13.03 -5.72
N LEU A 24 11.19 13.07 -5.07
CA LEU A 24 11.99 11.87 -4.84
C LEU A 24 11.18 10.81 -4.08
N GLY A 25 11.06 9.60 -4.65
CA GLY A 25 10.15 8.57 -4.18
C GLY A 25 8.81 8.51 -4.92
N GLU A 26 8.57 9.42 -5.87
CA GLU A 26 7.45 9.40 -6.82
C GLU A 26 6.08 9.33 -6.13
N SER A 27 5.11 8.67 -6.75
CA SER A 27 3.77 8.48 -6.21
C SER A 27 3.73 7.71 -4.88
N SER A 28 4.82 7.05 -4.46
CA SER A 28 4.87 6.41 -3.13
C SER A 28 4.77 7.43 -1.99
N VAL A 29 5.17 8.68 -2.26
CA VAL A 29 5.19 9.77 -1.29
C VAL A 29 3.84 10.42 -1.07
N ILE A 30 2.98 10.39 -2.09
CA ILE A 30 1.70 11.10 -2.10
C ILE A 30 0.48 10.17 -2.03
N ASN A 31 0.68 8.85 -1.95
CA ASN A 31 -0.41 7.88 -1.87
C ASN A 31 -0.92 7.69 -0.44
N ALA A 32 -1.99 6.91 -0.27
CA ALA A 32 -2.63 6.68 1.03
C ALA A 32 -1.85 5.73 1.98
N GLY A 33 -0.61 5.36 1.68
CA GLY A 33 0.25 4.61 2.59
C GLY A 33 -0.07 3.11 2.78
N PHE A 34 -1.19 2.61 2.27
CA PHE A 34 -1.55 1.18 2.36
C PHE A 34 -0.52 0.28 1.65
N TYR A 35 -0.25 -0.88 2.23
CA TYR A 35 0.67 -1.88 1.69
C TYR A 35 0.05 -3.28 1.77
N SER A 36 0.08 -3.98 0.64
CA SER A 36 -0.28 -5.39 0.49
C SER A 36 0.65 -6.04 -0.53
N ARG A 37 0.90 -7.33 -0.36
CA ARG A 37 1.45 -8.19 -1.42
C ARG A 37 0.39 -8.37 -2.49
N VAL A 38 0.85 -8.69 -3.69
CA VAL A 38 -0.02 -9.04 -4.81
C VAL A 38 -0.71 -10.39 -4.56
N ASP A 39 -1.82 -10.62 -5.24
CA ASP A 39 -2.50 -11.91 -5.30
C ASP A 39 -1.55 -12.99 -5.88
N PRO A 40 -1.42 -14.17 -5.26
CA PRO A 40 -0.64 -15.28 -5.82
C PRO A 40 -1.00 -15.65 -7.27
N ASP A 41 -2.26 -15.50 -7.68
CA ASP A 41 -2.71 -15.80 -9.03
C ASP A 41 -2.17 -14.81 -10.07
N PHE A 42 -1.75 -13.61 -9.66
CA PHE A 42 -1.04 -12.69 -10.53
C PHE A 42 0.23 -13.33 -11.12
N TYR A 43 1.01 -14.04 -10.32
CA TYR A 43 2.25 -14.68 -10.80
C TYR A 43 1.99 -15.78 -11.82
N LYS A 44 0.88 -16.50 -11.66
CA LYS A 44 0.47 -17.56 -12.60
C LYS A 44 -0.03 -16.96 -13.92
N ASN A 45 -0.74 -15.83 -13.84
CA ASN A 45 -1.46 -15.26 -14.97
C ASN A 45 -0.67 -14.17 -15.71
N SER A 46 0.47 -13.71 -15.19
CA SER A 46 1.23 -12.60 -15.81
C SER A 46 2.03 -13.01 -17.06
N GLY A 47 2.15 -14.30 -17.38
CA GLY A 47 2.97 -14.79 -18.48
C GLY A 47 4.48 -14.65 -18.28
N ILE A 48 4.93 -14.37 -17.04
CA ILE A 48 6.34 -14.22 -16.67
C ILE A 48 6.72 -15.39 -15.76
N ASN A 49 7.88 -16.01 -15.99
CA ASN A 49 8.40 -17.02 -15.09
C ASN A 49 9.06 -16.37 -13.87
N TRP A 50 8.30 -16.22 -12.79
CA TRP A 50 8.76 -15.61 -11.55
C TRP A 50 9.53 -16.59 -10.67
N ASP A 51 10.72 -16.21 -10.20
CA ASP A 51 11.34 -16.87 -9.06
C ASP A 51 10.65 -16.39 -7.76
N LEU A 52 9.68 -17.18 -7.29
CA LEU A 52 8.92 -16.85 -6.08
C LEU A 52 9.78 -16.80 -4.82
N LYS A 53 10.97 -17.43 -4.78
CA LYS A 53 11.89 -17.30 -3.65
C LYS A 53 12.49 -15.89 -3.62
N VAL A 54 12.93 -15.39 -4.76
CA VAL A 54 13.45 -14.01 -4.90
C VAL A 54 12.35 -13.00 -4.58
N VAL A 55 11.15 -13.18 -5.14
CA VAL A 55 10.00 -12.29 -4.87
C VAL A 55 9.68 -12.22 -3.37
N ASN A 56 9.62 -13.37 -2.69
CA ASN A 56 9.36 -13.40 -1.26
C ASN A 56 10.47 -12.72 -0.46
N HIS A 57 11.73 -12.93 -0.83
CA HIS A 57 12.87 -12.25 -0.20
C HIS A 57 12.77 -10.72 -0.35
N LEU A 58 12.41 -10.23 -1.55
CA LEU A 58 12.21 -8.81 -1.81
C LEU A 58 11.06 -8.23 -0.99
N TYR A 59 9.94 -8.96 -0.85
CA TYR A 59 8.85 -8.52 0.02
C TYR A 59 9.25 -8.42 1.49
N GLU A 60 10.04 -9.36 2.01
CA GLU A 60 10.54 -9.27 3.37
C GLU A 60 11.52 -8.11 3.56
N TRP A 61 12.37 -7.84 2.55
CA TRP A 61 13.26 -6.68 2.57
C TRP A 61 12.49 -5.36 2.60
N VAL A 62 11.51 -5.17 1.71
CA VAL A 62 10.63 -3.98 1.71
C VAL A 62 9.87 -3.86 3.02
N LYS A 63 9.34 -4.98 3.53
CA LYS A 63 8.60 -5.01 4.79
C LYS A 63 9.46 -4.47 5.93
N LYS A 64 10.69 -4.96 6.07
CA LYS A 64 11.65 -4.53 7.11
C LYS A 64 12.04 -3.05 6.95
N ALA A 65 12.22 -2.60 5.71
CA ALA A 65 12.67 -1.25 5.43
C ALA A 65 11.58 -0.20 5.70
N ILE A 66 10.34 -0.41 5.24
CA ILE A 66 9.35 0.68 5.17
C ILE A 66 7.92 0.32 5.60
N VAL A 67 7.60 -0.93 5.94
CA VAL A 67 6.20 -1.32 6.25
C VAL A 67 6.01 -1.59 7.74
N PHE A 68 4.92 -1.07 8.28
CA PHE A 68 4.52 -1.21 9.68
C PHE A 68 3.13 -1.84 9.80
N GLN A 69 2.87 -2.46 10.95
CA GLN A 69 1.51 -2.77 11.35
C GLN A 69 0.84 -1.47 11.82
N PRO A 70 -0.35 -1.10 11.30
CA PRO A 70 -0.99 0.16 11.64
C PRO A 70 -1.53 0.14 13.08
N GLU A 71 -1.42 1.29 13.75
CA GLU A 71 -2.25 1.60 14.91
C GLU A 71 -3.62 2.09 14.42
N LEU A 72 -4.67 1.31 14.65
CA LEU A 72 -6.01 1.67 14.19
C LEU A 72 -6.62 2.79 15.05
N LYS A 73 -7.28 3.75 14.40
CA LYS A 73 -8.08 4.80 15.05
C LYS A 73 -9.56 4.48 14.87
N SER A 74 -10.46 5.17 15.56
CA SER A 74 -11.89 4.81 15.66
C SER A 74 -12.58 4.46 14.34
N TRP A 75 -12.24 5.14 13.24
CA TRP A 75 -12.85 4.88 11.93
C TRP A 75 -12.48 3.51 11.33
N GLN A 76 -11.22 3.07 11.43
CA GLN A 76 -10.79 1.84 10.76
C GLN A 76 -11.45 0.57 11.34
N PRO A 77 -11.57 0.36 12.66
CA PRO A 77 -12.34 -0.73 13.26
C PRO A 77 -13.82 -0.64 12.91
N ALA A 78 -14.42 0.56 12.88
CA ALA A 78 -15.82 0.71 12.49
C ALA A 78 -16.07 0.23 11.05
N VAL A 79 -15.18 0.58 10.11
CA VAL A 79 -15.23 0.06 8.73
C VAL A 79 -15.01 -1.45 8.68
N ARG A 80 -14.04 -1.99 9.44
CA ARG A 80 -13.81 -3.44 9.54
C ARG A 80 -15.08 -4.16 9.99
N ASP A 81 -15.71 -3.69 11.05
CA ASP A 81 -16.89 -4.32 11.64
C ASP A 81 -18.08 -4.24 10.68
N SER A 82 -18.25 -3.10 9.99
CA SER A 82 -19.29 -2.93 8.96
C SER A 82 -19.08 -3.87 7.76
N LEU A 83 -17.84 -4.10 7.32
CA LEU A 83 -17.53 -5.04 6.24
C LEU A 83 -17.88 -6.49 6.63
N ILE A 84 -17.57 -6.88 7.87
CA ILE A 84 -17.92 -8.20 8.41
C ILE A 84 -19.45 -8.34 8.49
N GLU A 85 -20.15 -7.34 9.01
CA GLU A 85 -21.61 -7.34 9.13
C GLU A 85 -22.32 -7.38 7.77
N ALA A 86 -21.70 -6.78 6.73
CA ALA A 86 -22.16 -6.86 5.35
C ALA A 86 -21.83 -8.19 4.64
N GLY A 87 -21.21 -9.15 5.32
CA GLY A 87 -20.88 -10.47 4.77
C GLY A 87 -19.59 -10.52 3.95
N VAL A 88 -18.65 -9.58 4.15
CA VAL A 88 -17.30 -9.66 3.55
C VAL A 88 -16.40 -10.51 4.46
N ASP A 89 -16.69 -11.80 4.53
CA ASP A 89 -16.03 -12.78 5.36
C ASP A 89 -14.93 -13.57 4.60
N PRO A 90 -13.98 -14.22 5.31
CA PRO A 90 -13.75 -14.16 6.75
C PRO A 90 -13.00 -12.89 7.19
N TYR A 91 -13.04 -12.58 8.48
CA TYR A 91 -12.06 -11.66 9.08
C TYR A 91 -10.73 -12.39 9.30
N ILE A 92 -9.72 -12.02 8.51
CA ILE A 92 -8.41 -12.69 8.47
C ILE A 92 -7.45 -12.11 9.53
N GLY A 93 -7.76 -10.94 10.08
CA GLY A 93 -6.87 -10.21 10.98
C GLY A 93 -5.84 -9.36 10.23
N CYS A 94 -4.66 -9.18 10.83
CA CYS A 94 -3.58 -8.37 10.27
C CYS A 94 -2.69 -9.21 9.35
N THR A 95 -2.70 -8.93 8.04
CA THR A 95 -1.86 -9.63 7.07
C THR A 95 -1.49 -8.76 5.88
N LEU A 96 -0.28 -8.99 5.34
CA LEU A 96 0.15 -8.36 4.10
C LEU A 96 -0.34 -9.10 2.86
N ASN A 97 -0.81 -10.35 2.97
CA ASN A 97 -1.25 -11.12 1.80
C ASN A 97 -2.55 -10.55 1.24
N HIS A 98 -2.66 -10.47 -0.08
CA HIS A 98 -3.96 -10.26 -0.71
C HIS A 98 -4.82 -11.51 -0.53
N SER A 99 -6.08 -11.34 -0.13
CA SER A 99 -6.98 -12.43 0.20
C SER A 99 -8.42 -11.92 0.13
N VAL A 100 -9.35 -12.80 -0.25
CA VAL A 100 -10.80 -12.53 -0.21
C VAL A 100 -11.25 -12.47 1.25
N GLY A 101 -12.08 -11.46 1.58
CA GLY A 101 -12.58 -11.22 2.93
C GLY A 101 -12.11 -9.90 3.53
N THR A 102 -12.26 -9.74 4.84
CA THR A 102 -11.89 -8.51 5.56
C THR A 102 -10.54 -8.67 6.24
N LYS A 103 -9.63 -7.72 6.02
CA LYS A 103 -8.30 -7.72 6.65
C LYS A 103 -7.81 -6.32 7.04
N ILE A 104 -6.82 -6.30 7.93
CA ILE A 104 -6.00 -5.12 8.21
C ILE A 104 -4.67 -5.31 7.45
N GLY A 105 -4.37 -4.42 6.51
CA GLY A 105 -3.11 -4.42 5.75
C GLY A 105 -1.98 -3.69 6.46
N GLY A 106 -0.80 -3.67 5.82
CA GLY A 106 0.33 -2.88 6.30
C GLY A 106 0.16 -1.40 5.97
N THR A 107 0.91 -0.55 6.66
CA THR A 107 1.01 0.88 6.37
C THR A 107 2.46 1.31 6.26
N ARG A 108 2.73 2.32 5.44
CA ARG A 108 4.01 3.03 5.40
C ARG A 108 4.04 4.28 6.29
N MET A 109 2.94 4.57 6.98
CA MET A 109 2.82 5.66 7.96
C MET A 109 3.07 5.10 9.36
N GLY A 110 4.22 5.44 9.97
CA GLY A 110 4.53 5.04 11.34
C GLY A 110 3.83 5.91 12.39
N ASN A 111 3.83 5.46 13.65
CA ASN A 111 3.11 6.08 14.77
C ASN A 111 3.55 7.51 15.16
N ARG A 112 4.63 8.04 14.56
CA ARG A 112 5.17 9.38 14.85
C ARG A 112 5.08 10.36 13.66
N GLN A 113 4.14 10.17 12.74
CA GLN A 113 4.04 10.94 11.49
C GLN A 113 5.29 10.84 10.58
N VAL A 114 6.23 9.96 10.91
CA VAL A 114 7.34 9.60 10.02
C VAL A 114 6.79 8.64 8.99
N GLN A 115 6.53 9.16 7.80
CA GLN A 115 6.22 8.36 6.63
C GLN A 115 7.53 7.77 6.10
N ARG A 116 7.54 6.45 5.83
CA ARG A 116 8.64 5.82 5.11
C ARG A 116 8.27 5.64 3.65
N PHE A 117 9.11 6.18 2.78
CA PHE A 117 8.88 6.25 1.36
C PHE A 117 9.87 5.39 0.60
N SER A 118 9.64 5.20 -0.69
CA SER A 118 10.56 4.40 -1.51
C SER A 118 11.99 4.93 -1.50
N PHE A 119 12.22 6.24 -1.32
CA PHE A 119 13.58 6.79 -1.23
C PHE A 119 14.34 6.35 0.03
N ASN A 120 13.64 5.96 1.11
CA ASN A 120 14.30 5.44 2.32
C ASN A 120 15.00 4.10 2.05
N MET A 121 14.68 3.42 0.96
CA MET A 121 15.33 2.18 0.56
C MET A 121 16.72 2.41 -0.06
N LEU A 122 17.12 3.66 -0.34
CA LEU A 122 18.46 4.00 -0.85
C LEU A 122 19.55 3.92 0.22
N ASN A 123 19.17 4.00 1.49
CA ASN A 123 20.05 3.89 2.66
C ASN A 123 19.40 2.93 3.67
N PRO A 124 19.51 1.61 3.43
CA PRO A 124 18.77 0.59 4.18
C PRO A 124 19.18 0.48 5.66
#